data_AF-A0A2V9X3X3-F1
#
_entry.id   AF-A0A2V9X3X3-F1
#
_cell.length_a   1.000
_cell.length_b   1.000
_cell.length_c   1.000
_cell.angle_alpha   90.00
_cell.angle_beta   90.00
_cell.angle_gamma   90.00
#
_symmetry.space_group_name_H-M   'P 1'
#
loop_
_entity.id
_entity.type
_entity.pdbx_description
1 polymer ?
#
loop_
_entity_poly.entity_id
_entity_poly.type
_entity_poly.pdbx_seq_one_letter_code
_entity_poly.pdbx_strand_id
1 'polypeptide(L)'
;KLVEGYGVQPLRWATYVFVCLFFVLLVVSPTNQKPLLSTEVAGITFGFAAAIATFTFLSIALRRQPLNTAYPAAAASVFAFTYIALPLGSMVQLRQQWSGAFMLVYLLLVVWAGDIFAYFVGRSVGRHRMAPRVSPKKTWEGAVASFAASILAGTLWYHYALPISSFLLRAHLIEPRDGIFNLQPPPLWPIVVLSAVLNVAAQLGDLAESLLKRGAGAKDSGTILPGHGGMLDRIDALLFAAPVLWYYAAWRVMQ
;
A
#
# COMPACT_ATOMS: atom_id res chain seq x y z
N LYS A 1 17.06 -8.80 4.60
CA LYS A 1 18.13 -7.90 4.17
C LYS A 1 18.11 -6.60 4.97
N LEU A 2 17.10 -5.72 4.84
CA LEU A 2 17.05 -4.46 5.63
C LEU A 2 17.23 -4.67 7.14
N VAL A 3 16.48 -5.62 7.73
CA VAL A 3 16.55 -5.97 9.15
C VAL A 3 17.96 -6.41 9.61
N GLU A 4 18.77 -6.95 8.70
CA GLU A 4 20.14 -7.40 9.02
C GLU A 4 21.09 -6.23 9.20
N GLY A 5 20.82 -5.09 8.55
CA GLY A 5 21.53 -3.83 8.79
C GLY A 5 21.31 -3.29 10.21
N TYR A 6 20.24 -3.72 10.89
CA TYR A 6 20.00 -3.44 12.30
C TYR A 6 20.61 -4.50 13.25
N GLY A 7 21.41 -5.44 12.73
CA GLY A 7 21.97 -6.54 13.52
C GLY A 7 20.94 -7.61 13.92
N VAL A 8 19.77 -7.62 13.30
CA VAL A 8 18.69 -8.56 13.59
C VAL A 8 18.62 -9.65 12.52
N GLN A 9 18.56 -10.91 12.93
CA GLN A 9 18.39 -12.05 12.03
C GLN A 9 16.92 -12.50 12.01
N PRO A 10 16.12 -12.16 10.99
CA PRO A 10 14.69 -12.46 10.97
C PRO A 10 14.40 -13.97 10.80
N LEU A 11 13.18 -14.39 11.16
CA LEU A 11 12.68 -15.76 10.96
C LEU A 11 12.20 -15.99 9.52
N ARG A 12 13.08 -15.78 8.53
CA ARG A 12 12.75 -15.69 7.10
C ARG A 12 11.72 -16.72 6.60
N TRP A 13 12.00 -18.02 6.81
CA TRP A 13 11.12 -19.10 6.35
C TRP A 13 9.76 -19.08 7.03
N ALA A 14 9.73 -18.91 8.36
CA ALA A 14 8.48 -18.81 9.10
C ALA A 14 7.66 -17.60 8.61
N THR A 15 8.31 -16.46 8.35
CA THR A 15 7.65 -15.27 7.82
C THR A 15 7.07 -15.53 6.44
N TYR A 16 7.82 -16.14 5.52
CA TYR A 16 7.32 -16.43 4.17
C TYR A 16 6.16 -17.42 4.18
N VAL A 17 6.24 -18.48 4.99
CA VAL A 17 5.14 -19.44 5.13
C VAL A 17 3.90 -18.75 5.70
N PHE A 18 4.05 -17.94 6.75
CA PHE A 18 2.93 -17.22 7.36
C PHE A 18 2.27 -16.24 6.39
N VAL A 19 3.07 -15.46 5.65
CA VAL A 19 2.59 -14.53 4.61
C VAL A 19 1.87 -15.30 3.49
N CYS A 20 2.43 -16.43 3.04
CA CYS A 20 1.82 -17.26 2.01
C CYS A 20 0.46 -17.79 2.48
N LEU A 21 0.39 -18.36 3.68
CA LEU A 21 -0.87 -18.84 4.27
C LEU A 21 -1.91 -17.72 4.39
N PHE A 22 -1.48 -16.52 4.81
CA PHE A 22 -2.36 -15.34 4.87
C PHE A 22 -2.95 -15.01 3.49
N PHE A 23 -2.14 -14.95 2.42
CA PHE A 23 -2.65 -14.67 1.08
C PHE A 23 -3.52 -15.80 0.53
N VAL A 24 -3.18 -17.06 0.81
CA VAL A 24 -4.03 -18.21 0.45
C VAL A 24 -5.40 -18.08 1.12
N LEU A 25 -5.46 -17.74 2.41
CA LEU A 25 -6.72 -17.51 3.12
C LEU A 25 -7.54 -16.38 2.49
N LEU A 26 -6.90 -15.28 2.06
CA LEU A 26 -7.58 -14.17 1.40
C LEU A 26 -8.16 -14.55 0.03
N VAL A 27 -7.47 -15.41 -0.72
CA VAL A 27 -7.88 -15.82 -2.08
C VAL A 27 -8.90 -16.96 -2.07
N VAL A 28 -8.78 -17.89 -1.12
CA VAL A 28 -9.70 -19.03 -0.96
C VAL A 28 -11.04 -18.59 -0.37
N SER A 29 -11.10 -17.44 0.30
CA SER A 29 -12.37 -16.83 0.69
C SER A 29 -13.27 -16.65 -0.55
N PRO A 30 -14.53 -17.12 -0.53
CA PRO A 30 -15.33 -17.22 -1.75
C PRO A 30 -15.44 -15.90 -2.50
N THR A 31 -14.84 -15.85 -3.69
CA THR A 31 -14.72 -14.68 -4.60
C THR A 31 -16.06 -14.20 -5.19
N ASN A 32 -17.16 -14.81 -4.80
CA ASN A 32 -18.52 -14.51 -5.27
C ASN A 32 -19.45 -14.01 -4.14
N GLN A 33 -18.88 -13.59 -3.01
CA GLN A 33 -19.63 -13.00 -1.91
C GLN A 33 -20.02 -11.55 -2.22
N LYS A 34 -21.13 -11.09 -1.64
CA LYS A 34 -21.49 -9.66 -1.65
C LYS A 34 -20.36 -8.85 -1.00
N PRO A 35 -20.01 -7.66 -1.51
CA PRO A 35 -18.90 -6.86 -0.98
C PRO A 35 -18.95 -6.56 0.53
N LEU A 36 -20.14 -6.51 1.12
CA LEU A 36 -20.30 -6.34 2.57
C LEU A 36 -19.71 -7.54 3.34
N LEU A 37 -20.11 -8.76 2.97
CA LEU A 37 -19.67 -9.97 3.65
C LEU A 37 -18.18 -10.23 3.41
N SER A 38 -17.66 -9.93 2.21
CA SER A 38 -16.21 -10.00 1.96
C SER A 38 -15.42 -9.01 2.83
N THR A 39 -15.96 -7.80 3.05
CA THR A 39 -15.33 -6.78 3.88
C THR A 39 -15.29 -7.19 5.35
N GLU A 40 -16.38 -7.72 5.89
CA GLU A 40 -16.43 -8.22 7.28
C GLU A 40 -15.46 -9.38 7.50
N VAL A 41 -15.50 -10.38 6.60
CA VAL A 41 -14.59 -11.54 6.66
C VAL A 41 -13.14 -11.09 6.56
N ALA A 42 -12.83 -10.13 5.67
CA ALA A 42 -11.49 -9.57 5.53
C ALA A 42 -11.02 -8.84 6.79
N GLY A 43 -11.87 -8.01 7.40
CA GLY A 43 -11.56 -7.30 8.64
C GLY A 43 -11.24 -8.26 9.79
N ILE A 44 -12.06 -9.30 9.96
CA ILE A 44 -11.83 -10.36 10.95
C ILE A 44 -10.54 -11.11 10.64
N THR A 45 -10.30 -11.47 9.38
CA THR A 45 -9.09 -12.19 8.94
C THR A 45 -7.83 -11.37 9.20
N PHE A 46 -7.84 -10.07 8.90
CA PHE A 46 -6.70 -9.17 9.15
C PHE A 46 -6.43 -9.03 10.64
N GLY A 47 -7.47 -8.78 11.45
CA GLY A 47 -7.34 -8.64 12.90
C GLY A 47 -6.82 -9.92 13.55
N PHE A 48 -7.39 -11.08 13.18
CA PHE A 48 -6.95 -12.38 13.67
C PHE A 48 -5.51 -12.69 13.23
N ALA A 49 -5.17 -12.48 11.97
CA ALA A 49 -3.82 -12.72 11.45
C ALA A 49 -2.77 -11.84 12.14
N ALA A 50 -3.08 -10.56 12.39
CA ALA A 50 -2.19 -9.65 13.11
C ALA A 50 -1.98 -10.08 14.58
N ALA A 51 -3.06 -10.50 15.26
CA ALA A 51 -2.99 -10.98 16.63
C ALA A 51 -2.16 -12.27 16.72
N ILE A 52 -2.46 -13.27 15.88
CA ILE A 52 -1.80 -14.57 15.93
C ILE A 52 -0.34 -14.51 15.49
N ALA A 53 0.02 -13.61 14.56
CA ALA A 53 1.40 -13.43 14.09
C ALA A 53 2.38 -13.21 15.25
N THR A 54 2.00 -12.39 16.23
CA THR A 54 2.84 -12.11 17.40
C THR A 54 3.11 -13.38 18.21
N PHE A 55 2.07 -14.14 18.53
CA PHE A 55 2.19 -15.39 19.28
C PHE A 55 2.94 -16.47 18.50
N THR A 56 2.66 -16.60 17.20
CA THR A 56 3.33 -17.56 16.32
C THR A 56 4.82 -17.28 16.23
N PHE A 57 5.24 -16.05 15.93
CA PHE A 57 6.66 -15.74 15.76
C PHE A 57 7.43 -15.79 17.09
N LEU A 58 6.83 -15.39 18.20
CA LEU A 58 7.46 -15.56 19.52
C LEU A 58 7.63 -17.05 19.86
N SER A 59 6.60 -17.86 19.63
CA SER A 59 6.66 -19.31 19.90
C SER A 59 7.73 -20.02 19.07
N ILE A 60 7.88 -19.63 17.81
CA ILE A 60 8.96 -20.14 16.93
C ILE A 60 10.32 -19.64 17.41
N ALA A 61 10.41 -18.38 17.84
CA ALA A 61 11.64 -17.77 18.32
C ALA A 61 12.17 -18.38 19.63
N LEU A 62 11.34 -19.07 20.43
CA LEU A 62 11.78 -19.79 21.63
C LEU A 62 12.91 -20.80 21.36
N ARG A 63 13.03 -21.28 20.12
CA ARG A 63 14.07 -22.23 19.71
C ARG A 63 15.41 -21.56 19.34
N ARG A 64 15.50 -20.23 19.38
CA ARG A 64 16.71 -19.48 19.02
C ARG A 64 17.78 -19.58 20.11
N GLN A 65 19.01 -19.84 19.69
CA GLN A 65 20.20 -19.65 20.50
C GLN A 65 21.13 -18.65 19.79
N PRO A 66 21.62 -17.61 20.48
CA PRO A 66 21.29 -17.21 21.86
C PRO A 66 19.89 -16.58 22.00
N LEU A 67 19.29 -16.71 23.19
CA LEU A 67 17.90 -16.27 23.48
C LEU A 67 17.67 -14.77 23.31
N ASN A 68 18.70 -13.94 23.50
CA ASN A 68 18.61 -12.48 23.28
C ASN A 68 18.28 -12.12 21.81
N THR A 69 18.50 -13.02 20.86
CA THR A 69 18.11 -12.83 19.46
C THR A 69 16.67 -13.21 19.15
N ALA A 70 15.98 -13.90 20.07
CA ALA A 70 14.63 -14.41 19.87
C ALA A 70 13.61 -13.28 19.69
N TYR A 71 13.56 -12.34 20.64
CA TYR A 71 12.62 -11.21 20.59
C TYR A 71 12.81 -10.32 19.37
N PRO A 72 14.04 -9.83 19.04
CA PRO A 72 14.24 -9.02 17.84
C PRO A 72 13.85 -9.75 16.54
N ALA A 73 14.14 -11.05 16.44
CA ALA A 73 13.78 -11.86 15.27
C ALA A 73 12.26 -11.99 15.09
N ALA A 74 11.54 -12.23 16.20
CA ALA A 74 10.07 -12.30 16.19
C ALA A 74 9.46 -10.93 15.86
N ALA A 75 9.90 -9.87 16.53
CA ALA A 75 9.43 -8.50 16.31
C ALA A 75 9.64 -8.04 14.85
N ALA A 76 10.80 -8.33 14.26
CA ALA A 76 11.06 -8.03 12.86
C ALA A 76 10.14 -8.82 11.90
N SER A 77 9.78 -10.04 12.25
CA SER A 77 8.88 -10.88 11.44
C SER A 77 7.43 -10.39 11.53
N VAL A 78 6.96 -10.00 12.72
CA VAL A 78 5.67 -9.34 12.93
C VAL A 78 5.63 -8.03 12.16
N PHE A 79 6.66 -7.20 12.29
CA PHE A 79 6.76 -5.93 11.57
C PHE A 79 6.73 -6.12 10.06
N ALA A 80 7.49 -7.08 9.52
CA ALA A 80 7.45 -7.38 8.08
C ALA A 80 6.06 -7.81 7.61
N PHE A 81 5.37 -8.64 8.40
CA PHE A 81 4.00 -9.05 8.11
C PHE A 81 3.02 -7.86 8.13
N THR A 82 3.04 -7.03 9.17
CA THR A 82 2.11 -5.91 9.32
C THR A 82 2.42 -4.75 8.38
N TYR A 83 3.69 -4.47 8.11
CA TYR A 83 4.13 -3.37 7.25
C TYR A 83 3.96 -3.69 5.76
N ILE A 84 4.13 -4.96 5.34
CA ILE A 84 4.09 -5.35 3.92
C ILE A 84 2.84 -6.15 3.59
N ALA A 85 2.61 -7.27 4.29
CA ALA A 85 1.58 -8.23 3.87
C ALA A 85 0.16 -7.71 4.11
N LEU A 86 -0.11 -7.05 5.25
CA LEU A 86 -1.45 -6.51 5.52
C LEU A 86 -1.85 -5.41 4.51
N PRO A 87 -1.02 -4.40 4.21
CA PRO A 87 -1.36 -3.43 3.17
C PRO A 87 -1.54 -4.03 1.78
N LEU A 88 -0.67 -4.95 1.36
CA LEU A 88 -0.85 -5.63 0.08
C LEU A 88 -2.12 -6.51 0.07
N GLY A 89 -2.46 -7.12 1.21
CA GLY A 89 -3.74 -7.81 1.41
C GLY A 89 -4.94 -6.87 1.21
N SER A 90 -4.85 -5.61 1.65
CA SER A 90 -5.91 -4.62 1.43
C SER A 90 -6.14 -4.32 -0.06
N MET A 91 -5.11 -4.41 -0.91
CA MET A 91 -5.27 -4.29 -2.37
C MET A 91 -6.02 -5.49 -2.96
N VAL A 92 -5.73 -6.70 -2.48
CA VAL A 92 -6.48 -7.91 -2.86
C VAL A 92 -7.95 -7.77 -2.48
N GLN A 93 -8.24 -7.21 -1.30
CA GLN A 93 -9.61 -6.99 -0.85
C GLN A 93 -10.30 -5.83 -1.57
N LEU A 94 -9.56 -4.79 -1.98
CA LEU A 94 -10.09 -3.71 -2.80
C LEU A 94 -10.58 -4.24 -4.15
N ARG A 95 -9.92 -5.26 -4.72
CA ARG A 95 -10.36 -5.92 -5.96
C ARG A 95 -11.73 -6.59 -5.85
N GLN A 96 -12.13 -7.00 -4.64
CA GLN A 96 -13.42 -7.66 -4.36
C GLN A 96 -14.57 -6.66 -4.13
N GLN A 97 -14.26 -5.37 -4.01
CA GLN A 97 -15.26 -4.33 -3.84
C GLN A 97 -16.00 -4.02 -5.15
N TRP A 98 -17.15 -3.37 -5.05
CA TRP A 98 -17.78 -2.74 -6.20
C TRP A 98 -16.80 -1.78 -6.88
N SER A 99 -16.71 -1.83 -8.21
CA SER A 99 -15.76 -1.02 -8.96
C SER A 99 -14.29 -1.30 -8.60
N GLY A 100 -13.97 -2.49 -8.10
CA GLY A 100 -12.69 -2.80 -7.47
C GLY A 100 -11.46 -2.57 -8.37
N ALA A 101 -11.54 -2.98 -9.65
CA ALA A 101 -10.45 -2.72 -10.60
C ALA A 101 -10.30 -1.20 -10.89
N PHE A 102 -11.42 -0.48 -11.04
CA PHE A 102 -11.40 0.97 -11.23
C PHE A 102 -10.80 1.71 -10.03
N MET A 103 -11.08 1.27 -8.80
CA MET A 103 -10.50 1.80 -7.56
C MET A 103 -9.00 1.48 -7.44
N LEU A 104 -8.57 0.29 -7.85
CA LEU A 104 -7.14 -0.07 -7.88
C LEU A 104 -6.35 0.79 -8.85
N VAL A 105 -6.87 1.03 -10.06
CA VAL A 105 -6.23 1.92 -11.03
C VAL A 105 -6.22 3.35 -10.52
N TYR A 106 -7.31 3.81 -9.90
CA TYR A 106 -7.36 5.10 -9.22
C TYR A 106 -6.25 5.26 -8.18
N LEU A 107 -6.04 4.26 -7.30
CA LEU A 107 -4.97 4.25 -6.31
C LEU A 107 -3.59 4.41 -6.97
N LEU A 108 -3.32 3.60 -7.99
CA LEU A 108 -2.05 3.64 -8.72
C LEU A 108 -1.85 4.99 -9.40
N LEU A 109 -2.87 5.54 -10.05
CA LEU A 109 -2.80 6.84 -10.73
C LEU A 109 -2.53 7.97 -9.74
N VAL A 110 -3.22 7.99 -8.60
CA VAL A 110 -3.02 9.03 -7.58
C VAL A 110 -1.58 9.00 -7.05
N VAL A 111 -1.05 7.81 -6.76
CA VAL A 111 0.33 7.64 -6.27
C VAL A 111 1.34 7.99 -7.36
N TRP A 112 1.23 7.39 -8.56
CA TRP A 112 2.19 7.59 -9.64
C TRP A 112 2.20 9.02 -10.16
N ALA A 113 1.04 9.66 -10.32
CA ALA A 113 0.99 11.08 -10.67
C ALA A 113 1.67 11.93 -9.61
N GLY A 114 1.43 11.63 -8.32
CA GLY A 114 2.09 12.30 -7.22
C GLY A 114 3.62 12.20 -7.30
N ASP A 115 4.16 11.00 -7.50
CA ASP A 115 5.61 10.76 -7.56
C ASP A 115 6.28 11.44 -8.75
N ILE A 116 5.63 11.39 -9.93
CA ILE A 116 6.10 12.02 -11.15
C ILE A 116 6.23 13.54 -10.94
N PHE A 117 5.18 14.17 -10.43
CA PHE A 117 5.18 15.62 -10.22
C PHE A 117 6.08 16.06 -9.07
N ALA A 118 6.18 15.28 -7.98
CA ALA A 118 7.18 15.51 -6.93
C ALA A 118 8.60 15.49 -7.51
N TYR A 119 8.90 14.53 -8.38
CA TYR A 119 10.22 14.44 -8.99
C TYR A 119 10.53 15.63 -9.90
N PHE A 120 9.63 15.96 -10.84
CA PHE A 120 9.90 17.02 -11.81
C PHE A 120 9.91 18.40 -11.16
N VAL A 121 8.93 18.73 -10.31
CA VAL A 121 8.87 20.03 -9.64
C VAL A 121 9.92 20.13 -8.54
N GLY A 122 10.11 19.06 -7.77
CA GLY A 122 11.13 19.00 -6.72
C GLY A 122 12.55 19.16 -7.27
N ARG A 123 12.84 18.63 -8.46
CA ARG A 123 14.15 18.78 -9.11
C ARG A 123 14.36 20.15 -9.75
N SER A 124 13.32 20.77 -10.30
CA SER A 124 13.41 22.02 -11.07
C SER A 124 13.31 23.28 -10.20
N VAL A 125 12.43 23.26 -9.19
CA VAL A 125 12.08 24.43 -8.36
C VAL A 125 12.34 24.17 -6.87
N GLY A 126 12.61 22.93 -6.46
CA GLY A 126 12.76 22.58 -5.05
C GLY A 126 13.95 23.27 -4.37
N ARG A 127 13.65 24.06 -3.33
CA ARG A 127 14.65 24.79 -2.53
C ARG A 127 14.65 24.31 -1.08
N HIS A 128 13.48 24.04 -0.52
CA HIS A 128 13.33 23.70 0.89
C HIS A 128 13.26 22.20 1.09
N ARG A 129 14.31 21.62 1.69
CA ARG A 129 14.36 20.18 1.97
C ARG A 129 13.36 19.81 3.07
N MET A 130 12.58 18.76 2.84
CA MET A 130 11.57 18.29 3.79
C MET A 130 12.18 17.44 4.91
N ALA A 131 13.03 16.47 4.56
CA ALA A 131 13.57 15.50 5.53
C ALA A 131 15.09 15.28 5.32
N PRO A 132 15.96 16.25 5.65
CA PRO A 132 17.37 16.21 5.28
C PRO A 132 18.15 14.98 5.75
N ARG A 133 17.80 14.42 6.91
CA ARG A 133 18.47 13.23 7.48
C ARG A 133 17.98 11.91 6.88
N VAL A 134 16.69 11.85 6.52
CA VAL A 134 16.03 10.61 6.10
C VAL A 134 15.99 10.50 4.56
N SER A 135 15.59 11.59 3.90
CA SER A 135 15.50 11.70 2.44
C SER A 135 16.02 13.07 1.96
N PRO A 136 17.34 13.19 1.71
CA PRO A 136 17.98 14.49 1.43
C PRO A 136 17.56 15.14 0.11
N LYS A 137 16.92 14.38 -0.79
CA LYS A 137 16.46 14.87 -2.10
C LYS A 137 15.01 15.35 -2.10
N LYS A 138 14.23 15.07 -1.06
CA LYS A 138 12.82 15.48 -0.99
C LYS A 138 12.68 16.94 -0.57
N THR A 139 11.82 17.65 -1.27
CA THR A 139 11.55 19.08 -1.06
C THR A 139 10.08 19.34 -0.78
N TRP A 140 9.80 20.42 -0.04
CA TRP A 140 8.43 20.85 0.26
C TRP A 140 7.69 21.27 -1.02
N GLU A 141 8.37 21.91 -1.97
CA GLU A 141 7.77 22.29 -3.25
C GLU A 141 7.38 21.05 -4.06
N GLY A 142 8.21 20.00 -4.06
CA GLY A 142 7.87 18.72 -4.67
C GLY A 142 6.67 18.04 -4.00
N ALA A 143 6.58 18.09 -2.67
CA ALA A 143 5.45 17.54 -1.92
C ALA A 143 4.13 18.24 -2.21
N VAL A 144 4.14 19.57 -2.32
CA VAL A 144 2.95 20.36 -2.69
C VAL A 144 2.53 20.06 -4.13
N ALA A 145 3.49 19.93 -5.05
CA ALA A 145 3.21 19.54 -6.44
C ALA A 145 2.62 18.13 -6.54
N SER A 146 3.16 17.18 -5.77
CA SER A 146 2.61 15.82 -5.66
C SER A 146 1.17 15.84 -5.18
N PHE A 147 0.88 16.59 -4.11
CA PHE A 147 -0.46 16.73 -3.55
C PHE A 147 -1.46 17.28 -4.57
N ALA A 148 -1.11 18.37 -5.27
CA ALA A 148 -1.96 18.96 -6.30
C ALA A 148 -2.17 18.01 -7.49
N ALA A 149 -1.12 17.33 -7.96
CA ALA A 149 -1.18 16.40 -9.07
C ALA A 149 -2.05 15.17 -8.75
N SER A 150 -1.92 14.62 -7.55
CA SER A 150 -2.76 13.52 -7.06
C SER A 150 -4.24 13.88 -7.02
N ILE A 151 -4.59 15.07 -6.50
CA ILE A 151 -5.97 15.56 -6.49
C ILE A 151 -6.50 15.73 -7.92
N LEU A 152 -5.72 16.35 -8.80
CA LEU A 152 -6.10 16.55 -10.19
C LEU A 152 -6.31 15.22 -10.91
N ALA A 153 -5.35 14.30 -10.82
CA ALA A 153 -5.43 12.98 -11.44
C ALA A 153 -6.66 12.19 -10.94
N GLY A 154 -6.89 12.17 -9.63
CA GLY A 154 -8.02 11.50 -9.03
C GLY A 154 -9.37 12.11 -9.44
N THR A 155 -9.45 13.44 -9.46
CA THR A 155 -10.66 14.17 -9.88
C THR A 155 -10.97 13.92 -11.35
N LEU A 156 -9.97 13.98 -12.23
CA LEU A 156 -10.13 13.69 -13.66
C LEU A 156 -10.55 12.24 -13.91
N TRP A 157 -9.97 11.29 -13.18
CA TRP A 157 -10.33 9.87 -13.27
C TRP A 157 -11.82 9.64 -12.98
N TYR A 158 -12.35 10.24 -11.92
CA TYR A 158 -13.77 10.11 -11.56
C TYR A 158 -14.69 10.99 -12.40
N HIS A 159 -14.22 12.15 -12.88
CA HIS A 159 -14.98 12.99 -13.81
C HIS A 159 -15.26 12.26 -15.13
N TYR A 160 -14.28 11.50 -15.64
CA TYR A 160 -14.40 10.68 -16.84
C TYR A 160 -14.71 9.21 -16.54
N ALA A 161 -15.29 8.88 -15.38
CA ALA A 161 -15.49 7.50 -14.94
C ALA A 161 -16.33 6.66 -15.93
N LEU A 162 -17.41 7.21 -16.47
CA LEU A 162 -18.30 6.52 -17.40
C LEU A 162 -17.61 6.21 -18.75
N PRO A 163 -17.01 7.18 -19.48
CA PRO A 163 -16.33 6.88 -20.75
C PRO A 163 -15.12 5.96 -20.54
N ILE A 164 -14.37 6.13 -19.46
CA ILE A 164 -13.24 5.25 -19.12
C ILE A 164 -13.73 3.82 -18.87
N SER A 165 -14.72 3.63 -18.00
CA SER A 165 -15.28 2.31 -17.69
C SER A 165 -15.86 1.65 -18.94
N SER A 166 -16.55 2.41 -19.78
CA SER A 166 -17.11 1.92 -21.05
C SER A 166 -16.02 1.51 -22.05
N PHE A 167 -14.90 2.24 -22.09
CA PHE A 167 -13.75 1.87 -22.91
C PHE A 167 -13.08 0.59 -22.39
N LEU A 168 -12.79 0.52 -21.09
CA LEU A 168 -12.14 -0.65 -20.48
C LEU A 168 -13.00 -1.92 -20.63
N LEU A 169 -14.32 -1.79 -20.50
CA LEU A 169 -15.26 -2.89 -20.71
C LEU A 169 -15.24 -3.38 -22.16
N ARG A 170 -15.30 -2.47 -23.14
CA ARG A 170 -15.23 -2.83 -24.57
C ARG A 170 -13.89 -3.45 -24.95
N ALA A 171 -12.81 -3.00 -24.31
CA ALA A 171 -11.48 -3.56 -24.47
C ALA A 171 -11.28 -4.92 -23.76
N HIS A 172 -12.31 -5.45 -23.08
CA HIS A 172 -12.24 -6.69 -22.30
C HIS A 172 -11.19 -6.66 -21.18
N LEU A 173 -10.88 -5.46 -20.66
CA LEU A 173 -9.92 -5.26 -19.57
C LEU A 173 -10.56 -5.31 -18.18
N ILE A 174 -11.88 -5.11 -18.09
CA ILE A 174 -12.64 -5.15 -16.84
C ILE A 174 -13.97 -5.90 -17.04
N GLU A 175 -14.53 -6.43 -15.96
CA GLU A 175 -15.89 -6.98 -15.94
C GLU A 175 -16.91 -5.87 -15.61
N PRO A 176 -18.22 -6.07 -15.88
CA PRO A 176 -19.25 -5.08 -15.54
C PRO A 176 -19.27 -4.65 -14.06
N ARG A 177 -18.91 -5.54 -13.13
CA ARG A 177 -18.83 -5.22 -11.69
C ARG A 177 -17.67 -4.29 -11.33
N ASP A 178 -16.65 -4.21 -12.20
CA ASP A 178 -15.38 -3.56 -11.93
C ASP A 178 -15.33 -2.10 -12.37
N GLY A 179 -16.30 -1.67 -13.18
CA GLY A 179 -16.43 -0.30 -13.67
C GLY A 179 -17.42 0.54 -12.88
N ILE A 180 -17.54 1.80 -13.28
CA ILE A 180 -18.57 2.73 -12.83
C ILE A 180 -19.42 3.12 -14.03
N PHE A 181 -20.67 2.67 -14.04
CA PHE A 181 -21.61 2.86 -15.16
C PHE A 181 -22.82 3.74 -14.79
N ASN A 182 -22.75 4.47 -13.67
CA ASN A 182 -23.82 5.35 -13.24
C ASN A 182 -23.97 6.53 -14.22
N LEU A 183 -25.22 6.83 -14.60
CA LEU A 183 -25.57 7.96 -15.46
C LEU A 183 -25.35 9.31 -14.78
N GLN A 184 -25.44 9.35 -13.45
CA GLN A 184 -25.11 10.52 -12.65
C GLN A 184 -23.70 10.33 -12.06
N PRO A 185 -22.73 11.21 -12.40
CA PRO A 185 -21.40 11.13 -11.82
C PRO A 185 -21.47 11.37 -10.31
N PRO A 186 -20.64 10.68 -9.51
CA PRO A 186 -20.58 10.94 -8.08
C PRO A 186 -20.17 12.40 -7.85
N PRO A 187 -20.60 13.02 -6.73
CA PRO A 187 -20.09 14.33 -6.36
C PRO A 187 -18.55 14.25 -6.31
N LEU A 188 -17.86 15.28 -6.80
CA LEU A 188 -16.39 15.26 -6.93
C LEU A 188 -15.67 15.60 -5.62
N TRP A 189 -16.32 16.32 -4.71
CA TRP A 189 -15.69 16.75 -3.46
C TRP A 189 -15.17 15.58 -2.59
N PRO A 190 -15.85 14.42 -2.44
CA PRO A 190 -15.31 13.29 -1.69
C PRO A 190 -14.09 12.70 -2.37
N ILE A 191 -14.01 12.78 -3.70
CA ILE A 191 -12.85 12.30 -4.47
C ILE A 191 -11.66 13.23 -4.28
N VAL A 192 -11.87 14.54 -4.22
CA VAL A 192 -10.83 15.52 -3.88
C VAL A 192 -10.27 15.24 -2.49
N VAL A 193 -11.14 15.08 -1.49
CA VAL A 193 -10.73 14.75 -0.12
C VAL A 193 -10.02 13.40 -0.07
N LEU A 194 -10.55 12.38 -0.72
CA LEU A 194 -9.94 11.05 -0.76
C LEU A 194 -8.56 11.09 -1.42
N SER A 195 -8.42 11.77 -2.56
CA SER A 195 -7.13 11.93 -3.27
C SER A 195 -6.10 12.65 -2.40
N ALA A 196 -6.53 13.68 -1.66
CA ALA A 196 -5.69 14.38 -0.71
C ALA A 196 -5.18 13.46 0.40
N VAL A 197 -6.08 12.69 1.04
CA VAL A 197 -5.70 11.75 2.11
C VAL A 197 -4.80 10.63 1.59
N LEU A 198 -5.10 10.07 0.41
CA LEU A 198 -4.26 9.05 -0.22
C LEU A 198 -2.86 9.56 -0.54
N ASN A 199 -2.73 10.80 -1.04
CA ASN A 199 -1.43 11.39 -1.30
C ASN A 199 -0.63 11.60 0.00
N VAL A 200 -1.26 12.11 1.06
CA VAL A 200 -0.60 12.25 2.36
C VAL A 200 -0.11 10.90 2.87
N ALA A 201 -0.95 9.86 2.79
CA ALA A 201 -0.56 8.50 3.16
C ALA A 201 0.62 7.99 2.31
N ALA A 202 0.57 8.18 0.98
CA ALA A 202 1.65 7.80 0.07
C ALA A 202 2.99 8.48 0.40
N GLN A 203 2.98 9.80 0.65
CA GLN A 203 4.19 10.53 1.04
C GLN A 203 4.77 10.04 2.37
N LEU A 204 3.91 9.73 3.34
CA LEU A 204 4.32 9.14 4.62
C LEU A 204 4.92 7.74 4.44
N GLY A 205 4.36 6.92 3.55
CA GLY A 205 4.88 5.58 3.22
C GLY A 205 6.31 5.62 2.69
N ASP A 206 6.59 6.48 1.71
CA ASP A 206 7.93 6.66 1.14
C ASP A 206 8.91 7.25 2.18
N LEU A 207 8.46 8.19 3.04
CA LEU A 207 9.29 8.67 4.15
C LEU A 207 9.59 7.58 5.19
N ALA A 208 8.61 6.73 5.52
CA ALA A 208 8.79 5.60 6.43
C ALA A 208 9.78 4.58 5.87
N GLU A 209 9.67 4.24 4.58
CA GLU A 209 10.63 3.33 3.94
C GLU A 209 12.03 3.95 3.88
N SER A 210 12.13 5.25 3.54
CA SER A 210 13.38 6.00 3.62
C SER A 210 14.01 5.94 5.02
N LEU A 211 13.21 6.04 6.08
CA LEU A 211 13.70 5.91 7.47
C LEU A 211 14.24 4.50 7.74
N LEU A 212 13.54 3.45 7.31
CA LEU A 212 13.98 2.06 7.46
C LEU A 212 15.31 1.80 6.72
N LYS A 213 15.47 2.37 5.53
CA LYS A 213 16.72 2.27 4.75
C LYS A 213 17.87 2.95 5.49
N ARG A 214 17.70 4.20 5.94
CA ARG A 214 18.75 4.95 6.65
C ARG A 214 19.13 4.34 7.99
N GLY A 215 18.16 3.85 8.75
CA GLY A 215 18.45 3.18 10.02
C GLY A 215 19.21 1.86 9.84
N ALA A 216 19.00 1.16 8.72
CA ALA A 216 19.77 -0.04 8.37
C ALA A 216 21.17 0.24 7.80
N GLY A 217 21.58 1.52 7.68
CA GLY A 217 22.79 1.91 6.96
C GLY A 217 22.75 1.62 5.45
N ALA A 218 21.57 1.32 4.90
CA ALA A 218 21.36 0.98 3.50
C ALA A 218 20.83 2.19 2.71
N LYS A 219 21.09 2.19 1.40
CA LYS A 219 20.48 3.16 0.48
C LYS A 219 19.26 2.59 -0.24
N ASP A 220 19.35 1.33 -0.65
CA ASP A 220 18.32 0.62 -1.41
C ASP A 220 17.83 -0.58 -0.59
N SER A 221 16.54 -0.92 -0.70
CA SER A 221 15.90 -1.99 0.09
C SER A 221 16.34 -3.41 -0.32
N GLY A 222 16.90 -3.56 -1.52
CA GLY A 222 17.41 -4.81 -2.06
C GLY A 222 18.01 -4.67 -3.47
N THR A 223 18.39 -5.80 -4.07
CA THR A 223 19.07 -5.88 -5.38
C THR A 223 18.29 -6.71 -6.41
N ILE A 224 16.98 -6.88 -6.20
CA ILE A 224 16.16 -7.84 -6.98
C ILE A 224 16.03 -7.40 -8.45
N LEU A 225 16.03 -6.10 -8.72
CA LEU A 225 15.95 -5.58 -10.09
C LEU A 225 17.23 -4.80 -10.45
N PRO A 226 18.03 -5.28 -11.42
CA PRO A 226 19.24 -4.58 -11.84
C PRO A 226 18.89 -3.15 -12.30
N GLY A 227 19.59 -2.17 -11.72
CA GLY A 227 19.43 -0.74 -12.04
C GLY A 227 18.22 -0.02 -11.43
N HIS A 228 17.34 -0.69 -10.68
CA HIS A 228 16.07 -0.10 -10.20
C HIS A 228 15.83 -0.22 -8.68
N GLY A 229 16.82 -0.62 -7.89
CA GLY A 229 16.67 -0.79 -6.44
C GLY A 229 15.93 -2.07 -6.06
N GLY A 230 15.32 -2.08 -4.86
CA GLY A 230 14.54 -3.21 -4.37
C GLY A 230 13.06 -3.12 -4.73
N MET A 231 12.34 -4.23 -4.53
CA MET A 231 10.88 -4.27 -4.76
C MET A 231 10.14 -3.34 -3.79
N LEU A 232 10.65 -3.18 -2.57
CA LEU A 232 10.02 -2.34 -1.55
C LEU A 232 10.01 -0.86 -1.96
N ASP A 233 11.07 -0.41 -2.65
CA ASP A 233 11.18 0.96 -3.18
C ASP A 233 10.13 1.28 -4.27
N ARG A 234 9.37 0.28 -4.75
CA ARG A 234 8.31 0.45 -5.76
C ARG A 234 6.90 0.41 -5.19
N ILE A 235 6.75 -0.09 -3.96
CA ILE A 235 5.44 -0.29 -3.33
C ILE A 235 5.30 0.46 -2.00
N ASP A 236 6.37 1.10 -1.52
CA ASP A 236 6.43 1.88 -0.27
C ASP A 236 5.27 2.87 -0.08
N ALA A 237 4.98 3.68 -1.11
CA ALA A 237 3.84 4.60 -1.11
C ALA A 237 2.49 3.87 -1.06
N LEU A 238 2.38 2.73 -1.75
CA LEU A 238 1.17 1.89 -1.79
C LEU A 238 0.90 1.22 -0.43
N LEU A 239 1.94 0.92 0.36
CA LEU A 239 1.79 0.29 1.68
C LEU A 239 0.99 1.16 2.65
N PHE A 240 0.97 2.48 2.45
CA PHE A 240 0.19 3.41 3.28
C PHE A 240 -1.11 3.84 2.59
N ALA A 241 -1.08 4.04 1.27
CA ALA A 241 -2.26 4.49 0.54
C ALA A 241 -3.33 3.38 0.37
N ALA A 242 -2.93 2.12 0.17
CA ALA A 242 -3.88 1.04 -0.07
C ALA A 242 -4.83 0.76 1.11
N PRO A 243 -4.36 0.66 2.37
CA PRO A 243 -5.25 0.49 3.52
C PRO A 243 -6.28 1.61 3.68
N VAL A 244 -5.86 2.85 3.39
CA VAL A 244 -6.75 4.03 3.46
C VAL A 244 -7.87 3.93 2.43
N LEU A 245 -7.56 3.57 1.19
CA LEU A 245 -8.57 3.41 0.16
C LEU A 245 -9.49 2.22 0.45
N TRP A 246 -8.94 1.10 0.90
CA TRP A 246 -9.74 -0.06 1.29
C TRP A 246 -10.68 0.28 2.44
N TYR A 247 -10.22 1.00 3.47
CA TYR A 247 -11.07 1.44 4.57
C TYR A 247 -12.21 2.35 4.10
N TYR A 248 -11.92 3.29 3.20
CA TYR A 248 -12.96 4.13 2.59
C TYR A 248 -13.99 3.28 1.82
N ALA A 249 -13.54 2.33 1.01
CA ALA A 249 -14.42 1.44 0.26
C ALA A 249 -15.27 0.56 1.20
N ALA A 250 -14.66 -0.01 2.24
CA ALA A 250 -15.33 -0.79 3.28
C ALA A 250 -16.42 0.01 3.98
N TRP A 251 -16.11 1.24 4.42
CA TRP A 251 -17.05 2.13 5.08
C TRP A 251 -18.24 2.47 4.17
N ARG A 252 -18.00 2.70 2.87
CA ARG A 252 -19.06 2.98 1.88
C ARG A 252 -20.02 1.83 1.66
N VAL A 253 -19.56 0.59 1.84
CA VAL A 253 -20.39 -0.62 1.67
C VAL A 253 -21.20 -0.94 2.92
N MET A 254 -20.78 -0.45 4.10
CA MET A 254 -21.50 -0.61 5.37
C MET A 254 -22.62 0.42 5.58
N GLN A 255 -22.70 1.45 4.73
CA GLN A 255 -23.78 2.44 4.73
C GLN A 255 -24.95 1.97 3.86
#